data_AF-A0A1J3ENY8-F1
#
_entry.id   AF-A0A1J3ENY8-F1
#
_cell.length_a   1.000
_cell.length_b   1.000
_cell.length_c   1.000
_cell.angle_alpha   90.00
_cell.angle_beta   90.00
_cell.angle_gamma   90.00
#
_symmetry.space_group_name_H-M   'P 1'
#
loop_
_entity.id
_entity.type
_entity.pdbx_description
1 polymer ?
#
loop_
_entity_poly.entity_id
_entity_poly.type
_entity_poly.pdbx_seq_one_letter_code
_entity_poly.pdbx_strand_id
1 'polypeptide(L)'
;TFLSFFLFFQFVIVVVDDENGEVQGNLIMAANLTSPKEIAFLMKNGSGIVSVGMKKEDLDRLNLTVPEMVDDEDSSAPTFTITVDAKSGTSTGVSASDRAMTVLTLSFLEAKPDDFKRPGHVLLLKYRDGGVLRRAGHTEASVDLMILAGLL
;
A
#
# COMPACT_ATOMS: atom_id res chain seq x y z
N THR A 1 16.05 8.34 18.09
CA THR A 1 14.98 9.18 18.65
C THR A 1 13.80 9.38 17.70
N PHE A 2 13.98 9.33 16.37
CA PHE A 2 12.85 9.34 15.40
C PHE A 2 11.94 8.09 15.47
N LEU A 3 12.48 6.94 15.90
CA LEU A 3 11.78 5.66 15.99
C LEU A 3 10.81 5.54 17.18
N SER A 4 10.81 6.49 18.12
CA SER A 4 10.00 6.42 19.34
C SER A 4 8.56 6.92 19.17
N PHE A 5 8.18 7.40 17.97
CA PHE A 5 6.82 7.87 17.67
C PHE A 5 5.80 6.75 17.44
N PHE A 6 6.23 5.48 17.42
CA PHE A 6 5.35 4.32 17.22
C PHE A 6 4.57 3.90 18.47
N LEU A 7 4.81 4.52 19.63
CA LEU A 7 4.07 4.22 20.86
C LEU A 7 3.09 5.34 21.19
N PHE A 8 1.80 4.97 21.11
CA PHE A 8 0.57 5.64 21.55
C PHE A 8 -0.34 6.22 20.46
N PHE A 9 -1.41 5.46 20.20
CA PHE A 9 -2.70 5.86 19.65
C PHE A 9 -2.67 6.68 18.35
N GLN A 10 -2.86 5.96 17.23
CA GLN A 10 -3.14 6.43 15.86
C GLN A 10 -1.90 6.36 14.91
N PHE A 11 -1.70 5.16 14.36
CA PHE A 11 -0.56 4.73 13.51
C PHE A 11 -0.61 5.25 12.05
N VAL A 12 -1.08 6.48 11.83
CA VAL A 12 -1.15 7.08 10.48
C VAL A 12 -0.12 8.19 10.38
N ILE A 13 0.79 8.07 9.42
CA ILE A 13 1.81 9.07 9.09
C ILE A 13 1.32 9.85 7.88
N VAL A 14 1.59 11.15 7.84
CA VAL A 14 1.39 11.95 6.64
C VAL A 14 2.74 12.11 5.95
N VAL A 15 2.87 11.63 4.73
CA VAL A 15 4.03 11.93 3.87
C VAL A 15 3.59 12.93 2.84
N VAL A 16 4.36 14.00 2.73
CA VAL A 16 4.10 15.11 1.83
C VAL A 16 5.26 15.18 0.84
N ASP A 17 4.95 15.31 -0.44
CA ASP A 17 5.93 15.63 -1.47
C ASP A 17 5.78 17.09 -1.95
N ASP A 18 6.82 17.57 -2.64
CA ASP A 18 6.86 18.86 -3.28
C ASP A 18 7.17 18.63 -4.77
N GLU A 19 6.19 18.08 -5.48
CA GLU A 19 6.26 17.98 -6.94
C GLU A 19 5.66 19.25 -7.57
N ASN A 20 6.52 20.06 -8.20
CA ASN A 20 6.12 21.14 -9.12
C ASN A 20 5.16 22.21 -8.55
N GLY A 21 5.18 22.46 -7.24
CA GLY A 21 4.40 23.51 -6.59
C GLY A 21 2.96 23.12 -6.20
N GLU A 22 2.54 21.88 -6.46
CA GLU A 22 1.36 21.29 -5.84
C GLU A 22 1.81 20.37 -4.69
N VAL A 23 1.42 20.72 -3.47
CA VAL A 23 1.78 19.95 -2.28
C VAL A 23 0.76 18.83 -2.09
N GLN A 24 1.15 17.57 -2.32
CA GLN A 24 0.30 16.40 -2.09
C GLN A 24 0.71 15.63 -0.83
N GLY A 25 -0.26 15.37 0.03
CA GLY A 25 -0.09 14.56 1.23
C GLY A 25 -0.80 13.21 1.14
N ASN A 26 -0.08 12.11 1.40
CA ASN A 26 -0.65 10.78 1.53
C ASN A 26 -0.66 10.33 3.00
N LEU A 27 -1.79 9.76 3.42
CA LEU A 27 -1.93 9.08 4.70
C LEU A 27 -1.41 7.65 4.57
N ILE A 28 -0.40 7.28 5.37
CA ILE A 28 0.31 6.00 5.32
C ILE A 28 0.18 5.28 6.66
N MET A 29 -0.01 3.97 6.62
CA MET A 29 0.02 3.11 7.79
C MET A 29 0.60 1.74 7.45
N ALA A 30 1.03 0.98 8.46
CA ALA A 30 1.48 -0.39 8.29
C ALA A 30 0.34 -1.32 7.90
N ALA A 31 0.55 -2.16 6.89
CA ALA A 31 -0.47 -3.07 6.39
C ALA A 31 -0.82 -4.12 7.45
N ASN A 32 0.18 -4.66 8.14
CA ASN A 32 0.00 -5.68 9.18
C ASN A 32 -0.68 -5.19 10.47
N LEU A 33 -0.82 -3.88 10.67
CA LEU A 33 -1.51 -3.27 11.81
C LEU A 33 -2.87 -2.67 11.42
N THR A 34 -3.35 -2.96 10.20
CA THR A 34 -4.58 -2.40 9.67
C THR A 34 -5.81 -2.94 10.39
N SER A 35 -6.77 -2.05 10.70
CA SER A 35 -8.11 -2.45 11.10
C SER A 35 -9.19 -1.68 10.32
N PRO A 36 -10.46 -2.11 10.39
CA PRO A 36 -11.57 -1.40 9.76
C PRO A 36 -11.68 0.07 10.19
N LYS A 37 -11.28 0.39 11.43
CA LYS A 37 -11.31 1.76 11.96
C LYS A 37 -10.29 2.65 11.26
N GLU A 38 -9.06 2.18 11.07
CA GLU A 38 -8.02 2.93 10.38
C GLU A 38 -8.33 3.08 8.90
N ILE A 39 -8.81 2.03 8.22
CA ILE A 39 -9.25 2.16 6.82
C ILE A 39 -10.40 3.16 6.69
N ALA A 40 -11.38 3.14 7.58
CA ALA A 40 -12.45 4.13 7.58
C ALA A 40 -11.91 5.55 7.79
N PHE A 41 -10.89 5.71 8.63
CA PHE A 41 -10.21 6.98 8.82
C PHE A 41 -9.47 7.45 7.55
N LEU A 42 -8.70 6.56 6.89
CA LEU A 42 -8.02 6.86 5.62
C LEU A 42 -9.01 7.25 4.53
N MET A 43 -10.13 6.51 4.41
CA MET A 43 -11.16 6.79 3.42
C MET A 43 -11.89 8.11 3.67
N LYS A 44 -12.12 8.46 4.94
CA LYS A 44 -12.83 9.69 5.32
C LYS A 44 -11.97 10.94 5.16
N ASN A 45 -10.67 10.85 5.43
CA ASN A 45 -9.76 11.99 5.45
C ASN A 45 -8.80 12.05 4.26
N GLY A 46 -8.78 11.03 3.41
CA GLY A 46 -8.07 11.00 2.13
C GLY A 46 -9.04 11.04 0.95
N SER A 47 -8.55 10.65 -0.23
CA SER A 47 -9.35 10.62 -1.47
C SER A 47 -10.36 9.45 -1.55
N GLY A 48 -10.33 8.53 -0.58
CA GLY A 48 -11.10 7.28 -0.61
C GLY A 48 -10.43 6.15 -1.39
N ILE A 49 -9.32 6.40 -2.07
CA ILE A 49 -8.51 5.38 -2.75
C ILE A 49 -7.56 4.75 -1.72
N VAL A 50 -7.72 3.45 -1.49
CA VAL A 50 -6.82 2.67 -0.62
C VAL A 50 -5.84 1.93 -1.52
N SER A 51 -4.55 2.18 -1.31
CA SER A 51 -3.48 1.53 -2.06
C SER A 51 -2.46 0.87 -1.13
N VAL A 52 -1.81 -0.19 -1.63
CA VAL A 52 -0.77 -0.93 -0.92
C VAL A 52 0.49 -0.95 -1.78
N GLY A 53 1.59 -0.42 -1.25
CA GLY A 53 2.91 -0.54 -1.84
C GLY A 53 3.47 -1.94 -1.61
N MET A 54 3.89 -2.62 -2.66
CA MET A 54 4.41 -4.00 -2.59
C MET A 54 5.69 -4.14 -3.39
N LYS A 55 6.62 -4.94 -2.86
CA LYS A 55 7.83 -5.31 -3.59
C LYS A 55 7.50 -6.21 -4.77
N LYS A 56 8.39 -6.21 -5.78
CA LYS A 56 8.23 -7.04 -6.97
C LYS A 56 8.11 -8.52 -6.61
N GLU A 57 8.93 -9.00 -5.68
CA GLU A 57 8.94 -10.41 -5.27
C GLU A 57 7.63 -10.85 -4.63
N ASP A 58 6.97 -9.97 -3.88
CA ASP A 58 5.66 -10.26 -3.27
C ASP A 58 4.54 -10.26 -4.31
N LEU A 59 4.59 -9.33 -5.26
CA LEU A 59 3.66 -9.30 -6.39
C LEU A 59 3.82 -10.56 -7.26
N ASP A 60 5.05 -10.96 -7.55
CA ASP A 60 5.37 -12.18 -8.31
C ASP A 60 4.89 -13.43 -7.57
N ARG A 61 5.20 -13.54 -6.27
CA ARG A 61 4.75 -14.65 -5.41
C ARG A 61 3.23 -14.81 -5.40
N LEU A 62 2.49 -13.70 -5.38
CA LEU A 62 1.03 -13.69 -5.35
C LEU A 62 0.40 -13.71 -6.75
N ASN A 63 1.20 -13.72 -7.83
CA ASN A 63 0.72 -13.59 -9.20
C ASN A 63 -0.22 -12.38 -9.36
N LEU A 64 0.23 -11.22 -8.88
CA LEU A 64 -0.47 -9.93 -8.87
C LEU A 64 0.22 -8.88 -9.77
N THR A 65 1.18 -9.32 -10.57
CA THR A 65 1.79 -8.50 -11.61
C THR A 65 0.84 -8.31 -12.80
N VAL A 66 0.84 -7.12 -13.37
CA VAL A 66 0.33 -6.89 -14.73
C VAL A 66 1.45 -7.14 -15.74
N PRO A 67 1.13 -7.63 -16.96
CA PRO A 67 2.12 -7.72 -18.03
C PRO A 67 2.76 -6.36 -18.25
N GLU A 68 4.09 -6.31 -18.31
CA GLU A 68 4.90 -5.11 -18.46
C GLU A 68 4.48 -4.29 -19.69
N MET A 69 3.49 -3.41 -19.53
CA MET A 69 3.32 -2.30 -20.47
C MET A 69 4.41 -1.28 -20.12
N VAL A 70 5.60 -1.53 -20.67
CA VAL A 70 6.78 -0.66 -20.64
C VAL A 70 7.02 -0.09 -19.24
N ASP A 71 7.73 -0.86 -18.40
CA ASP A 71 8.32 -0.32 -17.17
C ASP A 71 9.28 0.81 -17.57
N ASP A 72 8.78 2.04 -17.58
CA ASP A 72 9.62 3.21 -17.73
C ASP A 72 10.29 3.45 -16.38
N GLU A 73 11.44 2.79 -16.18
CA GLU A 73 12.22 2.88 -14.94
C GLU A 73 12.60 4.32 -14.60
N ASP A 74 12.67 5.20 -15.60
CA ASP A 74 13.02 6.62 -15.46
C ASP A 74 11.80 7.52 -15.24
N SER A 75 10.58 6.97 -15.33
CA SER A 75 9.35 7.72 -15.09
C SER A 75 9.20 8.14 -13.63
N SER A 76 8.82 9.39 -13.35
CA SER A 76 8.42 9.80 -11.99
C SER A 76 7.08 9.20 -11.56
N ALA A 77 6.28 8.67 -12.49
CA ALA A 77 4.95 8.16 -12.19
C ALA A 77 4.99 6.86 -11.37
N PRO A 78 4.00 6.63 -10.49
CA PRO A 78 3.88 5.37 -9.76
C PRO A 78 3.52 4.23 -10.71
N THR A 79 4.08 3.05 -10.47
CA THR A 79 3.76 1.85 -11.25
C THR A 79 2.55 1.15 -10.66
N PHE A 80 1.38 1.40 -11.24
CA PHE A 80 0.15 0.70 -10.91
C PHE A 80 0.19 -0.74 -11.41
N THR A 81 -0.36 -1.67 -10.64
CA THR A 81 -0.50 -3.07 -11.06
C THR A 81 -1.96 -3.45 -11.25
N ILE A 82 -2.52 -4.31 -10.40
CA ILE A 82 -3.91 -4.74 -10.43
C ILE A 82 -4.63 -4.28 -9.16
N THR A 83 -5.96 -4.30 -9.19
CA THR A 83 -6.76 -4.16 -7.98
C THR A 83 -7.21 -5.53 -7.48
N VAL A 84 -7.29 -5.69 -6.16
CA VAL A 84 -7.65 -6.96 -5.51
C VAL A 84 -8.61 -6.79 -4.36
N ASP A 85 -9.32 -7.88 -4.06
CA ASP A 85 -10.03 -8.09 -2.80
C ASP A 85 -9.63 -9.45 -2.25
N ALA A 86 -9.51 -9.60 -0.92
CA ALA A 86 -9.41 -10.92 -0.30
C ALA A 86 -10.66 -11.75 -0.61
N LYS A 87 -10.51 -13.05 -0.87
CA LYS A 87 -11.62 -13.98 -1.12
C LYS A 87 -12.39 -14.33 0.14
N SER A 88 -11.68 -14.46 1.25
CA SER A 88 -12.20 -14.90 2.54
C SER A 88 -12.36 -13.71 3.48
N GLY A 89 -13.41 -13.73 4.31
CA GLY A 89 -13.66 -12.67 5.29
C GLY A 89 -14.12 -11.33 4.69
N THR A 90 -14.48 -11.31 3.40
CA THR A 90 -15.03 -10.14 2.70
C THR A 90 -16.40 -10.46 2.10
N SER A 91 -17.14 -9.42 1.74
CA SER A 91 -18.44 -9.50 1.08
C SER A 91 -18.34 -8.95 -0.35
N THR A 92 -18.58 -7.65 -0.53
CA THR A 92 -18.49 -6.94 -1.80
C THR A 92 -17.11 -6.37 -2.08
N GLY A 93 -16.23 -6.31 -1.09
CA GLY A 93 -14.88 -5.72 -1.20
C GLY A 93 -14.81 -4.23 -0.89
N VAL A 94 -15.92 -3.50 -1.00
CA VAL A 94 -15.93 -2.03 -0.92
C VAL A 94 -15.82 -1.50 0.51
N SER A 95 -16.35 -2.23 1.49
CA SER A 95 -16.48 -1.76 2.87
C SER A 95 -15.12 -1.49 3.52
N ALA A 96 -15.07 -0.62 4.53
CA ALA A 96 -13.83 -0.40 5.29
C ALA A 96 -13.31 -1.70 5.93
N SER A 97 -14.23 -2.59 6.35
CA SER A 97 -13.86 -3.90 6.91
C SER A 97 -13.31 -4.83 5.84
N ASP A 98 -13.91 -4.84 4.66
CA ASP A 98 -13.49 -5.71 3.55
C ASP A 98 -12.12 -5.28 3.04
N ARG A 99 -11.90 -3.97 2.86
CA ARG A 99 -10.60 -3.41 2.47
C ARG A 99 -9.54 -3.66 3.55
N ALA A 100 -9.88 -3.53 4.84
CA ALA A 100 -8.96 -3.87 5.93
C ALA A 100 -8.55 -5.35 5.88
N MET A 101 -9.50 -6.26 5.65
CA MET A 101 -9.22 -7.68 5.50
C MET A 101 -8.30 -7.94 4.29
N THR A 102 -8.54 -7.28 3.16
CA THR A 102 -7.68 -7.37 1.98
C THR A 102 -6.25 -6.90 2.27
N VAL A 103 -6.08 -5.73 2.89
CA VAL A 103 -4.76 -5.17 3.24
C VAL A 103 -4.02 -6.09 4.23
N LEU A 104 -4.70 -6.59 5.25
CA LEU A 104 -4.12 -7.56 6.19
C LEU A 104 -3.68 -8.85 5.47
N THR A 105 -4.53 -9.38 4.58
CA THR A 105 -4.20 -10.60 3.83
C THR A 105 -2.98 -10.40 2.94
N LEU A 106 -2.82 -9.23 2.31
CA LEU A 106 -1.64 -8.88 1.52
C LEU A 106 -0.35 -8.83 2.37
N SER A 107 -0.46 -8.47 3.65
CA SER A 107 0.68 -8.42 4.58
C SER A 107 1.15 -9.80 5.07
N PHE A 108 0.39 -10.87 4.84
CA PHE A 108 0.76 -12.21 5.29
C PHE A 108 1.79 -12.85 4.35
N LEU A 109 2.93 -13.27 4.92
CA LEU A 109 3.99 -13.97 4.20
C LEU A 109 3.53 -15.31 3.60
N GLU A 110 2.53 -15.94 4.21
CA GLU A 110 1.96 -17.21 3.78
C GLU A 110 0.81 -17.07 2.78
N ALA A 111 0.39 -15.84 2.47
CA ALA A 111 -0.67 -15.59 1.50
C ALA A 111 -0.32 -16.18 0.12
N LYS A 112 -1.34 -16.65 -0.57
CA LYS A 112 -1.23 -17.35 -1.86
C LYS A 112 -2.01 -16.61 -2.93
N PRO A 113 -1.68 -16.81 -4.22
CA PRO A 113 -2.44 -16.21 -5.33
C PRO A 113 -3.95 -16.45 -5.27
N ASP A 114 -4.36 -17.59 -4.72
CA ASP A 114 -5.75 -18.00 -4.60
C ASP A 114 -6.50 -17.33 -3.45
N ASP A 115 -5.84 -16.58 -2.57
CA ASP A 115 -6.50 -15.82 -1.51
C ASP A 115 -7.15 -14.54 -2.04
N PHE A 116 -6.92 -14.17 -3.30
CA PHE A 116 -7.35 -12.89 -3.88
C PHE A 116 -8.26 -13.04 -5.10
N LYS A 117 -9.30 -12.19 -5.15
CA LYS A 117 -10.11 -11.93 -6.36
C LYS A 117 -9.46 -10.80 -7.15
N ARG A 118 -9.61 -10.87 -8.48
CA ARG A 118 -9.11 -9.89 -9.45
C ARG A 118 -10.25 -9.63 -10.47
N PRO A 119 -10.65 -8.38 -10.76
CA PRO A 119 -10.27 -7.16 -10.05
C PRO A 119 -10.87 -7.09 -8.64
N GLY A 120 -10.51 -6.06 -7.88
CA GLY A 120 -11.11 -5.72 -6.59
C GLY A 120 -10.99 -4.22 -6.27
N HIS A 121 -10.99 -3.86 -4.98
CA HIS A 121 -11.11 -2.48 -4.52
C HIS A 121 -9.88 -1.91 -3.82
N VAL A 122 -8.86 -2.75 -3.53
CA VAL A 122 -7.55 -2.29 -3.06
C VAL A 122 -6.59 -2.22 -4.23
N LEU A 123 -5.97 -1.05 -4.43
CA LEU A 123 -5.04 -0.80 -5.53
C LEU A 123 -3.60 -1.16 -5.16
N LEU A 124 -2.92 -1.94 -5.98
CA LEU A 124 -1.54 -2.33 -5.72
C LEU A 124 -0.57 -1.46 -6.51
N LEU A 125 0.44 -0.94 -5.80
CA LEU A 125 1.51 -0.11 -6.34
C LEU A 125 2.83 -0.87 -6.21
N LYS A 126 3.55 -1.04 -7.32
CA LYS A 126 4.85 -1.69 -7.29
C LYS A 126 5.91 -0.73 -6.76
N TYR A 127 6.58 -1.15 -5.69
CA TYR A 127 7.77 -0.51 -5.14
C TYR A 127 8.95 -0.66 -6.11
N ARG A 128 9.70 0.42 -6.32
CA ARG A 128 10.97 0.38 -7.04
C ARG A 128 12.15 0.13 -6.11
N ASP A 129 12.95 -0.88 -6.44
CA ASP A 129 14.16 -1.18 -5.68
C ASP A 129 15.11 0.01 -5.63
N GLY A 130 15.63 0.29 -4.44
CA GLY A 130 16.36 1.53 -4.13
C GLY A 130 15.48 2.62 -3.49
N GLY A 131 14.17 2.41 -3.43
CA GLY A 131 13.26 3.21 -2.62
C GLY A 131 13.26 4.69 -2.98
N VAL A 132 13.14 5.54 -1.97
CA VAL A 132 13.06 7.01 -2.17
C VAL A 132 14.31 7.59 -2.84
N LEU A 133 15.45 6.89 -2.75
CA LEU A 133 16.69 7.29 -3.43
C LEU A 133 16.67 6.97 -4.93
N ARG A 134 15.85 6.01 -5.36
CA ARG A 134 15.63 5.69 -6.78
C ARG A 134 14.46 6.49 -7.35
N ARG A 135 13.35 6.60 -6.61
CA ARG A 135 12.16 7.37 -6.97
C ARG A 135 11.59 8.04 -5.72
N ALA A 136 11.57 9.36 -5.68
CA ALA A 136 11.06 10.15 -4.56
C ALA A 136 9.52 10.24 -4.52
N GLY A 137 8.82 9.11 -4.60
CA GLY A 137 7.34 9.06 -4.57
C GLY A 137 6.77 8.45 -3.29
N HIS A 138 5.46 8.64 -3.05
CA HIS A 138 4.82 8.13 -1.83
C HIS A 138 4.83 6.59 -1.71
N THR A 139 4.82 5.86 -2.84
CA THR A 139 4.92 4.39 -2.83
C THR A 139 6.22 3.95 -2.17
N GLU A 140 7.35 4.45 -2.65
CA GLU A 140 8.67 4.15 -2.09
C GLU A 140 8.79 4.64 -0.65
N ALA A 141 8.33 5.86 -0.36
CA ALA A 141 8.36 6.40 1.00
C ALA A 141 7.57 5.53 1.98
N SER A 142 6.38 5.04 1.59
CA SER A 142 5.57 4.17 2.44
C SER A 142 6.27 2.86 2.77
N VAL A 143 6.83 2.17 1.78
CA VAL A 143 7.51 0.89 1.97
C VAL A 143 8.82 1.08 2.75
N ASP A 144 9.62 2.09 2.43
CA ASP A 144 10.88 2.36 3.12
C ASP A 144 10.65 2.69 4.60
N LEU A 145 9.62 3.48 4.93
CA LEU A 145 9.24 3.77 6.32
C LEU A 145 8.85 2.50 7.07
N MET A 146 8.08 1.58 6.44
CA MET A 146 7.69 0.33 7.07
C MET A 146 8.91 -0.58 7.31
N ILE A 147 9.81 -0.68 6.34
CA ILE A 147 11.07 -1.45 6.48
C ILE A 147 11.91 -0.88 7.63
N LEU A 148 12.09 0.44 7.71
CA LEU A 148 12.85 1.10 8.77
C LEU A 148 12.20 0.93 10.15
N ALA A 149 10.88 0.81 10.20
CA ALA A 149 10.11 0.55 11.42
C ALA A 149 10.07 -0.94 11.80
N GLY A 150 10.55 -1.86 10.96
CA GLY A 150 10.43 -3.30 11.16
C GLY A 150 9.00 -3.82 11.02
N LEU A 151 8.19 -3.18 10.18
CA LEU A 151 6.79 -3.49 9.90
C LEU A 151 6.58 -3.98 8.46
N LEU A 152 5.38 -4.50 8.16
CA LEU A 152 4.94 -4.96 6.84
C LEU A 152 3.77 -4.13 6.33
#